data_AF-A0AAD6X9K8-F1
#
_entry.id   AF-A0AAD6X9K8-F1
#
_cell.length_a   1.000
_cell.length_b   1.000
_cell.length_c   1.000
_cell.angle_alpha   90.00
_cell.angle_beta   90.00
_cell.angle_gamma   90.00
#
_symmetry.space_group_name_H-M   'P 1'
#
loop_
_entity.id
_entity.type
_entity.pdbx_description
1 polymer ?
#
loop_
_entity_poly.entity_id
_entity_poly.type
_entity_poly.pdbx_seq_one_letter_code
_entity_poly.pdbx_strand_id
1 'polypeptide(L)' 'LNLGQTESGSKDCVSSLAAQNLGLRTDVWLLGDEFMKNVYTVFDFDKEAVSFAELA' A
#
# COMPACT_ATOMS: atom_id res chain seq x y z
N LEU A 1 -1.88 4.81 2.90
CA LEU A 1 -2.14 6.00 3.73
C LEU A 1 -2.71 5.55 5.07
N ASN A 2 -1.91 5.59 6.12
CA ASN A 2 -2.38 5.33 7.48
C ASN A 2 -2.87 6.63 8.12
N LEU A 3 -4.19 6.79 8.23
CA LEU A 3 -4.82 8.01 8.75
C LEU A 3 -5.01 8.01 10.27
N GLY A 4 -4.79 6.88 10.93
CA GLY A 4 -4.86 6.77 12.39
C GLY A 4 -6.30 6.75 12.92
N GLN A 5 -6.51 7.35 14.09
CA GLN A 5 -7.81 7.39 14.75
C GLN A 5 -8.81 8.28 13.99
N THR A 6 -10.11 7.97 14.08
CA THR A 6 -11.18 8.80 13.46
C THR A 6 -11.27 10.19 14.08
N GLU A 7 -10.89 10.31 15.34
CA GLU A 7 -10.70 11.55 16.10
C GLU A 7 -9.73 11.30 17.26
N SER A 8 -9.15 12.36 17.82
CA SER A 8 -8.14 12.23 18.89
C SER A 8 -8.70 11.50 20.12
N GLY A 9 -8.13 10.34 20.45
CA GLY A 9 -8.54 9.52 21.60
C GLY A 9 -9.59 8.46 21.29
N SER A 10 -10.08 8.39 20.04
CA SER A 10 -11.00 7.33 19.59
C SER A 10 -10.35 5.95 19.62
N LYS A 11 -11.15 4.91 19.88
CA LYS A 11 -10.72 3.51 19.69
C LYS A 11 -10.87 3.05 18.24
N ASP A 12 -11.61 3.80 17.44
CA ASP A 12 -11.83 3.49 16.04
C ASP A 12 -10.72 4.11 15.19
N CYS A 13 -10.16 3.29 14.30
CA CYS A 13 -9.10 3.69 13.38
C CYS A 13 -9.58 3.58 11.93
N VAL A 14 -9.03 4.44 11.08
CA VAL A 14 -9.30 4.46 9.64
C VAL A 14 -8.45 3.40 8.95
N SER A 15 -9.10 2.54 8.17
CA SER A 15 -8.43 1.53 7.36
C SER A 15 -7.57 2.17 6.26
N SER A 16 -6.42 1.56 5.98
CA SER A 16 -5.54 1.92 4.87
C SER A 16 -6.05 1.44 3.50
N LEU A 17 -7.12 0.63 3.49
CA LEU A 17 -7.80 0.17 2.28
C LEU A 17 -8.82 1.22 1.81
N ALA A 18 -8.65 1.72 0.58
CA ALA A 18 -9.56 2.69 -0.02
C ALA A 18 -10.06 2.21 -1.39
N ALA A 19 -11.35 2.44 -1.66
CA ALA A 19 -11.97 2.19 -2.95
C ALA A 19 -12.12 3.52 -3.70
N GLN A 20 -11.32 3.72 -4.74
CA GLN A 20 -11.38 4.90 -5.59
C GLN A 20 -11.04 4.54 -7.04
N ASN A 21 -11.78 5.09 -7.99
CA ASN A 21 -11.38 5.03 -9.39
C ASN A 21 -10.28 6.07 -9.65
N LEU A 22 -9.05 5.60 -9.83
CA LEU A 22 -7.87 6.43 -10.08
C LEU A 22 -7.55 6.58 -11.58
N GLY A 23 -8.40 6.08 -12.48
CA GLY A 23 -8.12 6.06 -13.92
C GLY A 23 -7.10 5.01 -14.36
N LEU A 24 -6.77 4.05 -13.48
CA LEU A 24 -5.74 3.01 -13.70
C LEU A 24 -6.26 1.77 -14.44
N ARG A 25 -7.39 1.85 -15.15
CA ARG A 25 -8.14 0.73 -15.77
C ARG A 25 -8.91 -0.12 -14.75
N THR A 26 -9.66 -1.10 -15.26
CA THR A 26 -10.48 -2.05 -14.49
C THR A 26 -9.58 -3.02 -13.73
N ASP A 27 -9.99 -3.40 -12.51
CA ASP A 27 -9.35 -4.42 -11.67
C ASP A 27 -7.89 -4.13 -11.29
N VAL A 28 -7.51 -2.85 -11.20
CA VAL A 28 -6.16 -2.45 -10.78
C VAL A 28 -6.13 -2.04 -9.31
N TRP A 29 -5.22 -2.66 -8.57
CA TRP A 29 -4.88 -2.33 -7.19
C TRP A 29 -3.65 -1.43 -7.13
N LEU A 30 -3.72 -0.39 -6.29
CA LEU A 30 -2.56 0.42 -5.96
C LEU A 30 -1.94 -0.06 -4.64
N LEU A 31 -0.75 -0.67 -4.73
CA LEU A 31 0.00 -1.14 -3.56
C LEU A 31 0.96 -0.03 -3.11
N GLY A 32 0.69 0.54 -1.94
CA GLY A 32 1.46 1.65 -1.36
C GLY A 32 2.23 1.29 -0.10
N ASP A 33 2.46 2.30 0.73
CA ASP A 33 3.16 2.23 2.02
C ASP A 33 2.72 1.07 2.90
N GLU A 34 1.40 0.83 3.02
CA GLU A 34 0.90 -0.23 3.89
C GLU A 34 1.35 -1.63 3.48
N PHE A 35 1.48 -1.87 2.18
CA PHE A 35 2.02 -3.13 1.69
C PHE A 35 3.55 -3.13 1.77
N MET A 36 4.19 -2.09 1.24
CA MET A 36 5.65 -2.01 1.08
C MET A 36 6.43 -1.92 2.40
N LYS A 37 5.81 -1.46 3.50
CA LYS A 37 6.46 -1.46 4.82
C LYS A 37 6.66 -2.86 5.41
N ASN A 38 5.98 -3.88 4.87
CA ASN A 38 6.00 -5.25 5.38
C ASN A 38 6.81 -6.21 4.49
N VAL A 39 7.31 -5.73 3.35
CA VAL A 39 8.08 -6.53 2.38
C VAL A 39 9.26 -5.73 1.86
N TYR A 40 10.41 -6.38 1.67
CA TYR A 40 11.51 -5.76 0.95
C TYR A 40 11.15 -5.70 -0.54
N THR A 41 11.08 -4.49 -1.10
CA THR A 41 10.66 -4.25 -2.49
C THR A 41 11.84 -3.77 -3.35
N VAL A 42 12.07 -4.43 -4.49
CA VAL A 42 13.08 -4.05 -5.47
C VAL A 42 12.43 -3.72 -6.81
N PHE A 43 12.80 -2.58 -7.39
CA PHE A 43 12.47 -2.18 -8.75
C PHE A 43 13.71 -2.40 -9.63
N ASP A 44 13.70 -3.47 -10.41
CA ASP A 44 14.80 -3.87 -11.30
C ASP A 44 14.48 -3.43 -12.73
N PHE A 45 15.14 -2.36 -13.18
CA PHE A 45 14.94 -1.78 -14.52
C PHE A 45 15.62 -2.59 -15.63
N ASP A 46 16.72 -3.30 -15.32
CA ASP A 46 17.41 -4.13 -16.30
C ASP A 46 16.59 -5.38 -16.65
N LYS A 47 15.79 -5.87 -15.69
CA LYS A 47 14.88 -7.01 -15.88
C LYS A 47 13.42 -6.63 -16.14
N GLU A 48 13.09 -5.34 -16.17
CA GLU A 48 11.71 -4.82 -16.25
C GLU A 48 10.76 -5.48 -15.22
N ALA A 49 11.22 -5.64 -13.97
CA ALA A 49 10.52 -6.43 -12.96
C ALA A 49 10.47 -5.75 -11.58
N VAL A 50 9.44 -6.11 -10.81
CA VAL A 50 9.31 -5.77 -9.39
C VAL A 50 9.35 -7.05 -8.57
N SER A 51 10.21 -7.11 -7.54
CA SER A 51 10.38 -8.28 -6.68
C SER A 51 10.09 -7.96 -5.22
N PHE A 52 9.54 -8.93 -4.49
CA PHE A 52 9.22 -8.83 -3.07
C PHE A 52 9.90 -9.96 -2.29
N ALA A 53 10.41 -9.64 -1.10
CA ALA A 53 10.98 -10.62 -0.16
C ALA A 53 10.52 -10.33 1.27
N GLU A 54 10.67 -11.33 2.15
CA GLU A 54 10.44 -11.17 3.59
C GLU A 54 11.35 -10.07 4.16
N LEU A 55 10.77 -9.23 5.02
CA LEU A 55 11.50 -8.16 5.69
C LEU A 55 12.21 -8.72 6.94
N ALA A 56 13.49 -8.41 7.09
CA ALA A 56 14.35 -8.92 8.17
C ALA A 56 14.12 -8.25 9.53
#